data_AF-A0A1J3E0Z1-F1
#
_entry.id   AF-A0A1J3E0Z1-F1
#
_cell.length_a   1.000
_cell.length_b   1.000
_cell.length_c   1.000
_cell.angle_alpha   90.00
_cell.angle_beta   90.00
_cell.angle_gamma   90.00
#
_symmetry.space_group_name_H-M   'P 1'
#
loop_
_entity.id
_entity.type
_entity.pdbx_description
1 polymer ?
#
loop_
_entity_poly.entity_id
_entity_poly.type
_entity_poly.pdbx_seq_one_letter_code
_entity_poly.pdbx_strand_id
1 'polypeptide(L)'
;EAFIPERFMDNQIDYKGQNFELLPFGSGRRVCPGMGMGMALVHLTLINLLYRFDWKLPEGMEAKDVDLEEIYALVCPTKVPLQLIPVLTQWT
;
A
#
# COMPACT_ATOMS: atom_id res chain seq x y z
N GLU A 1 -10.83 -12.14 1.27
CA GLU A 1 -10.15 -11.21 0.34
C GLU A 1 -8.70 -11.70 0.15
N ALA A 2 -8.04 -11.37 -0.96
CA ALA A 2 -6.65 -11.76 -1.23
C ALA A 2 -5.87 -10.60 -1.89
N PHE A 3 -4.64 -10.37 -1.42
CA PHE A 3 -3.73 -9.39 -2.01
C PHE A 3 -2.90 -10.05 -3.13
N ILE A 4 -3.23 -9.74 -4.39
CA ILE A 4 -2.63 -10.36 -5.58
C ILE A 4 -2.12 -9.26 -6.54
N PRO A 5 -0.93 -8.67 -6.33
CA PRO A 5 -0.39 -7.59 -7.18
C PRO A 5 -0.33 -7.96 -8.66
N GLU A 6 -0.08 -9.22 -8.95
CA GLU A 6 0.07 -9.80 -10.29
C GLU A 6 -1.14 -9.57 -11.18
N ARG A 7 -2.33 -9.31 -10.61
CA ARG A 7 -3.56 -8.98 -11.35
C ARG A 7 -3.43 -7.73 -12.23
N PHE A 8 -2.42 -6.89 -11.96
CA PHE A 8 -2.11 -5.70 -12.75
C PHE A 8 -0.92 -5.89 -13.71
N MET A 9 -0.21 -7.01 -13.66
CA MET A 9 0.83 -7.31 -14.66
C MET A 9 0.18 -7.59 -16.01
N ASP A 10 0.76 -7.05 -17.08
CA ASP A 10 0.24 -7.14 -18.46
C ASP A 10 -1.22 -6.66 -18.62
N ASN A 11 -1.74 -5.93 -17.65
CA ASN A 11 -3.09 -5.38 -17.64
C ASN A 11 -3.05 -3.89 -17.96
N GLN A 12 -4.01 -3.41 -18.75
CA GLN A 12 -4.13 -1.99 -19.12
C GLN A 12 -4.97 -1.18 -18.13
N ILE A 13 -5.54 -1.82 -17.10
CA ILE A 13 -6.28 -1.13 -16.03
C ILE A 13 -5.34 -0.21 -15.25
N ASP A 14 -5.70 1.07 -15.15
CA ASP A 14 -4.97 2.05 -14.34
C ASP A 14 -5.90 2.85 -13.39
N TYR A 15 -5.29 3.64 -12.51
CA TYR A 15 -5.96 4.44 -11.50
C TYR A 15 -6.27 5.88 -11.95
N LYS A 16 -6.15 6.21 -13.26
CA LYS A 16 -6.30 7.58 -13.78
C LYS A 16 -7.76 8.00 -14.00
N GLY A 17 -8.70 7.14 -13.61
CA GLY A 17 -10.14 7.42 -13.63
C GLY A 17 -10.85 7.03 -14.92
N GLN A 18 -10.21 6.28 -15.82
CA GLN A 18 -10.84 5.73 -17.03
C GLN A 18 -11.35 4.29 -16.83
N ASN A 19 -10.78 3.56 -15.86
CA ASN A 19 -11.21 2.23 -15.46
C ASN A 19 -12.04 2.32 -14.18
N PHE A 20 -13.34 2.05 -14.26
CA PHE A 20 -14.28 2.24 -13.16
C PHE A 20 -14.19 1.15 -12.09
N GLU A 21 -13.50 0.07 -12.41
CA GLU A 21 -13.12 -1.01 -11.50
C GLU A 21 -12.02 -0.57 -10.51
N LEU A 22 -11.30 0.52 -10.79
CA LEU A 22 -10.19 1.04 -9.98
C LEU A 22 -10.22 2.58 -9.88
N LEU A 23 -10.90 3.11 -8.86
CA LEU A 23 -11.10 4.56 -8.67
C LEU A 23 -10.54 5.13 -7.35
N PRO A 24 -9.28 4.85 -6.95
CA PRO A 24 -8.74 5.35 -5.68
C PRO A 24 -8.60 6.88 -5.65
N PHE A 25 -8.54 7.54 -6.81
CA PHE A 25 -8.42 8.99 -6.95
C PHE A 25 -9.68 9.65 -7.57
N GLY A 26 -10.78 8.89 -7.70
CA GLY A 26 -11.99 9.34 -8.39
C GLY A 26 -11.82 9.47 -9.91
N SER A 27 -12.73 10.20 -10.55
CA SER A 27 -12.77 10.39 -12.01
C SER A 27 -13.42 11.73 -12.41
N GLY A 28 -13.27 12.12 -13.68
CA GLY A 28 -13.93 13.26 -14.28
C GLY A 28 -13.50 14.61 -13.72
N ARG A 29 -14.44 15.57 -13.66
CA ARG A 29 -14.17 16.98 -13.30
C ARG A 29 -13.62 17.19 -11.88
N ARG A 30 -13.75 16.20 -11.00
CA ARG A 30 -13.32 16.24 -9.60
C ARG A 30 -12.30 15.15 -9.27
N VAL A 31 -11.62 14.60 -10.28
CA VAL A 31 -10.49 13.69 -10.08
C VAL A 31 -9.45 14.34 -9.17
N CYS A 32 -8.85 13.57 -8.27
CA CYS A 32 -7.93 14.07 -7.26
C CYS A 32 -6.77 14.83 -7.92
N PRO A 33 -6.63 16.15 -7.70
CA PRO A 33 -5.54 16.92 -8.29
C PRO A 33 -4.17 16.54 -7.70
N GLY A 34 -4.15 15.88 -6.53
CA GLY A 34 -2.95 15.41 -5.85
C GLY A 34 -2.46 14.03 -6.29
N MET A 35 -3.09 13.38 -7.29
CA MET A 35 -2.75 12.00 -7.72
C MET A 35 -1.25 11.81 -7.99
N GLY A 36 -0.63 12.70 -8.77
CA GLY A 36 0.79 12.60 -9.09
C GLY A 36 1.69 12.70 -7.86
N MET A 37 1.39 13.62 -6.95
CA MET A 37 2.13 13.78 -5.70
C MET A 37 1.93 12.58 -4.77
N GLY A 38 0.69 12.11 -4.63
CA GLY A 38 0.37 10.94 -3.80
C GLY A 38 1.13 9.69 -4.25
N MET A 39 1.11 9.41 -5.56
CA MET A 39 1.86 8.26 -6.11
C MET A 39 3.37 8.41 -5.95
N ALA A 40 3.92 9.62 -6.16
CA ALA A 40 5.34 9.87 -5.94
C ALA A 40 5.74 9.63 -4.47
N LEU A 41 4.93 10.07 -3.51
CA LEU A 41 5.16 9.84 -2.09
C LEU A 41 5.08 8.35 -1.73
N VAL A 42 4.07 7.63 -2.23
CA VAL A 42 3.94 6.18 -2.00
C VAL A 42 5.14 5.43 -2.54
N HIS A 43 5.53 5.67 -3.79
CA HIS A 43 6.70 5.01 -4.39
C HIS A 43 8.00 5.34 -3.65
N LEU A 44 8.26 6.61 -3.34
CA LEU A 44 9.48 7.01 -2.63
C LEU A 44 9.55 6.40 -1.23
N THR A 45 8.42 6.40 -0.50
CA THR A 45 8.34 5.80 0.84
C THR A 45 8.61 4.30 0.77
N LEU A 46 7.94 3.58 -0.13
CA LEU A 46 8.12 2.13 -0.28
C LEU A 46 9.55 1.78 -0.72
N ILE A 47 10.13 2.50 -1.68
CA ILE A 47 11.53 2.29 -2.09
C ILE A 47 12.47 2.47 -0.90
N ASN A 48 12.34 3.57 -0.15
CA ASN A 48 13.23 3.82 0.99
C ASN A 48 13.11 2.75 2.09
N LEU A 49 11.88 2.26 2.33
CA LEU A 49 11.63 1.23 3.33
C LEU A 49 12.12 -0.16 2.88
N LEU A 50 11.80 -0.56 1.66
CA LEU A 50 12.05 -1.92 1.14
C LEU A 50 13.46 -2.10 0.57
N TYR A 51 14.11 -1.02 0.12
CA TYR A 51 15.49 -1.10 -0.38
C TYR A 51 16.51 -1.21 0.76
N ARG A 52 16.20 -0.63 1.92
CA ARG A 52 17.17 -0.58 3.03
C ARG A 52 16.94 -1.66 4.08
N PHE A 53 15.70 -2.11 4.24
CA PHE A 53 15.32 -3.01 5.31
C PHE A 53 14.47 -4.18 4.81
N ASP A 54 14.84 -5.36 5.27
CA ASP A 54 13.94 -6.49 5.40
C ASP A 54 13.11 -6.30 6.67
N TRP A 55 11.93 -6.92 6.71
CA TRP A 55 10.97 -6.70 7.79
C TRP A 55 10.66 -7.99 8.52
N LYS A 56 10.69 -7.94 9.85
CA LYS A 56 10.27 -9.05 10.72
C LYS A 56 9.13 -8.61 11.62
N LEU A 57 8.27 -9.55 11.97
CA LEU A 57 7.29 -9.35 13.03
C LEU A 57 7.98 -9.38 14.40
N PRO A 58 7.40 -8.72 15.42
CA PRO A 58 7.82 -8.87 16.81
C PRO A 58 7.89 -10.34 17.24
N GLU A 59 8.75 -10.63 18.23
CA GLU A 59 8.93 -11.99 18.72
C GLU A 59 7.60 -12.58 19.22
N GLY A 60 7.29 -13.81 18.80
CA GLY A 60 6.05 -14.50 19.15
C GLY A 60 4.84 -14.13 18.30
N MET A 61 4.98 -13.27 17.30
CA MET A 61 3.90 -12.88 16.38
C MET A 61 4.04 -13.57 15.02
N GLU A 62 2.95 -14.13 14.52
CA GLU A 62 2.83 -14.69 13.17
C GLU A 62 2.02 -13.77 12.25
N ALA A 63 2.10 -13.98 10.93
CA ALA A 63 1.39 -13.15 9.95
C ALA A 63 -0.14 -13.13 10.15
N LYS A 64 -0.71 -14.22 10.66
CA LYS A 64 -2.15 -14.33 10.96
C LYS A 64 -2.59 -13.47 12.15
N ASP A 65 -1.64 -13.05 12.99
CA ASP A 65 -1.90 -12.25 14.18
C ASP A 65 -1.91 -10.73 13.85
N VAL A 66 -1.55 -10.36 12.63
CA VAL A 66 -1.58 -8.97 12.16
C VAL A 66 -3.03 -8.57 11.89
N ASP A 67 -3.53 -7.61 12.67
CA ASP A 67 -4.86 -7.03 12.49
C ASP A 67 -4.88 -6.10 11.26
N LEU A 68 -5.66 -6.48 10.25
CA LEU A 68 -5.88 -5.72 9.03
C LEU A 68 -7.27 -5.05 9.00
N GLU A 69 -8.04 -5.12 10.09
CA GLU A 69 -9.29 -4.38 10.20
C GLU A 69 -9.02 -2.87 10.11
N GLU A 70 -9.94 -2.12 9.52
CA GLU A 70 -9.85 -0.68 9.38
C GLU A 70 -10.76 0.01 10.40
N ILE A 71 -10.39 1.24 10.81
CA ILE A 71 -11.32 2.13 11.51
C ILE A 71 -12.12 2.89 10.48
N TYR A 72 -13.45 2.82 10.57
CA TYR A 72 -14.33 3.64 9.75
C TYR A 72 -14.18 5.13 10.12
N ALA A 73 -13.43 5.86 9.30
CA ALA A 73 -13.10 7.27 9.46
C ALA A 73 -12.95 7.94 8.10
N LEU A 74 -12.61 9.23 8.08
CA LEU A 74 -12.42 9.99 6.85
C LEU A 74 -11.34 9.39 5.91
N VAL A 75 -10.34 8.69 6.46
CA VAL A 75 -9.18 8.14 5.72
C VAL A 75 -8.87 6.68 6.06
N CYS A 76 -9.88 5.90 6.51
CA CYS A 76 -9.84 4.46 6.83
C CYS A 76 -8.45 3.85 7.15
N PRO A 77 -7.79 4.25 8.27
CA PRO A 77 -6.52 3.63 8.65
C PRO A 77 -6.74 2.23 9.23
N THR A 78 -5.67 1.42 9.28
CA THR A 78 -5.66 0.18 10.05
C THR A 78 -6.01 0.44 11.52
N LYS A 79 -6.86 -0.40 12.09
CA LYS A 79 -7.38 -0.28 13.45
C LYS A 79 -6.29 -0.38 14.50
N VAL A 80 -5.36 -1.31 14.29
CA VAL A 80 -4.14 -1.43 15.07
C VAL A 80 -2.97 -1.02 14.16
N PRO A 81 -2.08 -0.11 14.59
CA PRO A 81 -0.92 0.25 13.80
C PRO A 81 0.01 -0.95 13.59
N LEU A 82 0.36 -1.24 12.33
CA LEU A 82 1.31 -2.30 11.98
C LEU A 82 2.67 -2.08 12.67
N GLN A 83 3.11 -3.06 13.46
CA GLN A 83 4.41 -3.05 14.13
C GLN A 83 5.36 -4.00 13.43
N LEU A 84 6.53 -3.49 13.02
CA LEU A 84 7.57 -4.29 12.37
C LEU A 84 8.95 -3.92 12.91
N ILE A 85 9.85 -4.89 12.90
CA ILE A 85 11.25 -4.71 13.24
C ILE A 85 12.05 -4.62 11.93
N PRO A 86 12.72 -3.48 11.65
CA PRO A 86 13.58 -3.35 10.48
C PRO A 86 14.88 -4.13 10.68
N VAL A 87 15.28 -4.89 9.67
CA VAL A 87 16.56 -5.61 9.60
C VAL A 87 17.28 -5.11 8.36
N LEU A 88 18.55 -4.73 8.45
CA LEU A 88 19.28 -4.26 7.27
C LEU A 88 19.30 -5.32 6.17
N THR A 89 18.81 -4.96 4.98
CA THR A 89 18.82 -5.86 3.82
C THR A 89 20.24 -6.25 3.46
N GLN A 90 20.47 -7.55 3.32
CA GLN A 90 21.74 -8.09 2.83
C GLN A 90 21.61 -8.40 1.35
N TRP A 91 22.13 -7.50 0.52
CA TRP A 91 22.28 -7.72 -0.91
C TRP A 91 23.45 -8.69 -1.15
N THR A 92 23.23 -9.97 -0.87
CA THR A 92 24.17 -11.07 -1.17
C THR A 92 23.74 -11.82 -2.41
#